data_AF-A0A7D9EI91-F1
#
_entry.id   AF-A0A7D9EI91-F1
#
_cell.length_a   1.000
_cell.length_b   1.000
_cell.length_c   1.000
_cell.angle_alpha   90.00
_cell.angle_beta   90.00
_cell.angle_gamma   90.00
#
_symmetry.space_group_name_H-M   'P 1'
#
loop_
_entity.id
_entity.type
_entity.pdbx_description
1 polymer ?
#
loop_
_entity_poly.entity_id
_entity_poly.type
_entity_poly.pdbx_seq_one_letter_code
_entity_poly.pdbx_strand_id
1 'polypeptide(L)'
;MSDVVSSLVSPELNLKQYVCSNVNEIIRILEGLSHDRKEYDYAVYKLEQVVHIGVRSDTQGLWQRIFPDQFLNDFIVAYNILSEEESQPMDVTHRPSVVYTASPGRPSIDIPRETLKMYLNFGFSLIKISEMLGVSRKTVSRRIGLSEEVPRHTEI
;
A
#
# COMPACT_ATOMS: atom_id res chain seq x y z
N MET A 1 2.70 12.54 -34.04
CA MET A 1 2.86 13.16 -32.70
C MET A 1 1.49 13.10 -32.05
N SER A 2 1.23 12.39 -30.97
CA SER A 2 2.06 11.64 -30.03
C SER A 2 1.08 11.03 -29.03
N ASP A 3 0.75 9.73 -29.11
CA ASP A 3 -0.10 9.03 -28.12
C ASP A 3 -0.03 7.49 -28.25
N VAL A 4 1.17 6.90 -28.38
CA VAL A 4 1.32 5.43 -28.44
C VAL A 4 2.44 4.92 -27.53
N VAL A 5 2.73 5.62 -26.42
CA VAL A 5 3.68 5.12 -25.42
C VAL A 5 3.17 5.36 -24.00
N SER A 6 1.90 5.06 -23.73
CA SER A 6 1.53 4.61 -22.38
C SER A 6 1.89 3.14 -22.33
N SER A 7 3.16 2.82 -22.04
CA SER A 7 3.62 1.44 -21.94
C SER A 7 2.66 0.67 -21.02
N LEU A 8 1.99 -0.33 -21.59
CA LEU A 8 1.10 -1.24 -20.87
C LEU A 8 2.00 -2.15 -20.02
N VAL A 9 2.51 -1.62 -18.91
CA VAL A 9 3.16 -2.42 -17.88
C VAL A 9 2.13 -3.47 -17.45
N SER A 10 2.46 -4.76 -17.62
CA SER A 10 1.51 -5.84 -17.31
C SER A 10 1.08 -5.76 -15.83
N PRO A 11 -0.15 -6.19 -15.49
CA PRO A 11 -0.59 -6.22 -14.09
C PRO A 11 0.38 -6.98 -13.17
N GLU A 12 1.04 -8.01 -13.70
CA GLU A 12 2.07 -8.79 -13.02
C GLU A 12 3.35 -7.99 -12.75
N LEU A 13 3.80 -7.16 -13.70
CA LEU A 13 4.98 -6.32 -13.51
C LEU A 13 4.70 -5.21 -12.48
N ASN A 14 3.50 -4.61 -12.50
CA ASN A 14 3.07 -3.66 -11.47
C ASN A 14 2.99 -4.33 -10.08
N LEU A 15 2.43 -5.55 -10.02
CA LEU A 15 2.39 -6.34 -8.78
C LEU A 15 3.80 -6.61 -8.26
N LYS A 16 4.71 -7.08 -9.13
CA LYS A 16 6.09 -7.37 -8.75
C LYS A 16 6.80 -6.14 -8.20
N GLN A 17 6.72 -5.01 -8.91
CA GLN A 17 7.32 -3.75 -8.47
C GLN A 17 6.75 -3.28 -7.13
N TYR A 18 5.42 -3.33 -6.99
CA TYR A 18 4.74 -2.95 -5.76
C TYR A 18 5.18 -3.82 -4.57
N VAL A 19 5.11 -5.14 -4.72
CA VAL A 19 5.48 -6.09 -3.66
C VAL A 19 6.96 -5.96 -3.30
N CYS A 20 7.87 -5.96 -4.28
CA CYS A 20 9.30 -5.79 -4.02
C CYS A 20 9.59 -4.46 -3.31
N SER A 21 8.96 -3.36 -3.72
CA SER A 21 9.17 -2.07 -3.07
C SER A 21 8.73 -2.06 -1.61
N ASN A 22 7.58 -2.67 -1.28
CA ASN A 22 7.10 -2.69 0.10
C ASN A 22 7.89 -3.69 0.96
N VAL A 23 8.23 -4.87 0.44
CA VAL A 23 9.01 -5.88 1.17
C VAL A 23 10.44 -5.38 1.43
N ASN A 24 11.10 -4.76 0.47
CA ASN A 24 12.44 -4.19 0.68
C ASN A 24 12.41 -3.06 1.72
N GLU A 25 11.35 -2.25 1.74
CA GLU A 25 11.16 -1.22 2.77
C GLU A 25 10.99 -1.84 4.16
N ILE A 26 10.18 -2.90 4.27
CA ILE A 26 9.98 -3.66 5.52
C ILE A 26 11.31 -4.24 6.00
N ILE A 27 12.05 -4.92 5.13
CA ILE A 27 13.36 -5.51 5.47
C ILE A 27 14.32 -4.41 5.93
N ARG A 28 14.40 -3.29 5.22
CA ARG A 28 15.25 -2.16 5.62
C ARG A 28 14.89 -1.64 7.01
N ILE A 29 13.60 -1.55 7.33
CA ILE A 29 13.14 -1.15 8.66
C ILE A 29 13.57 -2.21 9.69
N LEU A 30 13.33 -3.50 9.43
CA LEU A 30 13.70 -4.59 10.33
C LEU A 30 15.21 -4.68 10.59
N GLU A 31 16.04 -4.50 9.56
CA GLU A 31 17.51 -4.46 9.67
C GLU A 31 18.00 -3.24 10.43
N GLY A 32 17.29 -2.12 10.29
CA GLY A 32 17.60 -0.84 10.92
C GLY A 32 16.95 -0.64 12.28
N LEU A 33 16.17 -1.61 12.80
CA LEU A 33 15.30 -1.46 13.96
C LEU A 33 16.06 -0.89 15.16
N SER A 34 15.96 0.43 15.32
CA SER A 34 15.96 1.04 16.64
C SER A 34 14.64 0.63 17.32
N HIS A 35 14.55 0.65 18.64
CA HIS A 35 13.28 0.33 19.34
C HIS A 35 12.21 1.44 19.13
N ASP A 36 12.16 2.12 17.97
CA ASP A 36 11.15 3.10 17.62
C ASP A 36 9.87 2.40 17.16
N ARG A 37 8.86 2.46 18.04
CA ARG A 37 7.53 1.92 17.80
C ARG A 37 6.87 2.45 16.52
N LYS A 38 7.21 3.67 16.08
CA LYS A 38 6.64 4.23 14.84
C LYS A 38 7.15 3.53 13.59
N GLU A 39 8.42 3.12 13.59
CA GLU A 39 9.01 2.38 12.48
C GLU A 39 8.40 0.98 12.42
N TYR A 40 8.22 0.35 13.59
CA TYR A 40 7.50 -0.92 13.70
C TYR A 40 6.06 -0.84 13.18
N ASP A 41 5.25 0.12 13.68
CA ASP A 41 3.86 0.32 13.22
C ASP A 41 3.80 0.56 11.70
N TYR A 42 4.77 1.29 11.15
CA TYR A 42 4.86 1.52 9.71
C TYR A 42 5.23 0.26 8.93
N ALA A 43 6.14 -0.58 9.45
CA ALA A 43 6.48 -1.87 8.86
C ALA A 43 5.28 -2.83 8.87
N VAL A 44 4.52 -2.90 9.96
CA VAL A 44 3.27 -3.67 10.04
C VAL A 44 2.25 -3.18 9.01
N TYR A 45 2.01 -1.87 8.94
CA TYR A 45 1.10 -1.28 7.94
C TYR A 45 1.52 -1.61 6.49
N LYS A 46 2.82 -1.67 6.21
CA LYS A 46 3.35 -2.07 4.91
C LYS A 46 3.16 -3.55 4.65
N LEU A 47 3.40 -4.39 5.65
CA LEU A 47 3.20 -5.84 5.58
C LEU A 47 1.73 -6.17 5.29
N GLU A 48 0.79 -5.56 5.99
CA GLU A 48 -0.65 -5.76 5.78
C GLU A 48 -1.08 -5.48 4.34
N GLN A 49 -0.53 -4.42 3.72
CA GLN A 49 -0.80 -4.13 2.32
C GLN A 49 -0.30 -5.23 1.38
N VAL A 50 0.91 -5.76 1.62
CA VAL A 50 1.50 -6.87 0.85
C VAL A 50 0.68 -8.16 1.03
N VAL A 51 0.25 -8.45 2.26
CA VAL A 51 -0.60 -9.62 2.56
C VAL A 51 -1.96 -9.50 1.85
N HIS A 52 -2.62 -8.34 1.94
CA HIS A 52 -3.90 -8.13 1.28
C HIS A 52 -3.80 -8.33 -0.23
N ILE A 53 -2.82 -7.70 -0.89
CA ILE A 53 -2.64 -7.87 -2.34
C ILE A 53 -2.27 -9.32 -2.66
N GLY A 54 -1.46 -9.99 -1.84
CA GLY A 54 -1.09 -11.39 -2.02
C GLY A 54 -2.27 -12.33 -2.00
N VAL A 55 -3.08 -12.30 -0.94
CA VAL A 55 -4.29 -13.12 -0.82
C VAL A 55 -5.24 -12.93 -2.02
N ARG A 56 -5.31 -11.72 -2.56
CA ARG A 56 -6.24 -11.40 -3.65
C ARG A 56 -5.67 -11.74 -5.04
N SER A 57 -4.36 -11.60 -5.22
CA SER A 57 -3.68 -11.78 -6.51
C SER A 57 -3.16 -13.18 -6.75
N ASP A 58 -3.00 -14.01 -5.70
CA ASP A 58 -2.45 -15.35 -5.83
C ASP A 58 -3.47 -16.35 -6.39
N THR A 59 -3.85 -16.13 -7.64
CA THR A 59 -4.58 -17.10 -8.43
C THR A 59 -3.59 -18.06 -9.07
N GLN A 60 -3.69 -19.35 -8.73
CA GLN A 60 -2.93 -20.43 -9.39
C GLN A 60 -1.39 -20.32 -9.22
N GLY A 61 -0.91 -19.86 -8.07
CA GLY A 61 0.53 -19.81 -7.77
C GLY A 61 1.29 -18.72 -8.53
N LEU A 62 0.61 -17.58 -8.75
CA LEU A 62 1.20 -16.42 -9.41
C LEU A 62 2.46 -15.95 -8.68
N TRP A 63 2.45 -15.99 -7.35
CA TRP A 63 3.54 -15.50 -6.52
C TRP A 63 4.82 -16.31 -6.70
N GLN A 64 4.72 -17.64 -6.70
CA GLN A 64 5.85 -18.55 -6.94
C GLN A 64 6.41 -18.39 -8.37
N ARG A 65 5.58 -17.95 -9.32
CA ARG A 65 6.01 -17.70 -10.70
C ARG A 65 6.79 -16.40 -10.86
N ILE A 66 6.41 -15.34 -10.14
CA ILE A 66 6.96 -13.98 -10.38
C ILE A 66 8.08 -13.59 -9.40
N PHE A 67 8.14 -14.23 -8.22
CA PHE A 67 9.13 -13.97 -7.18
C PHE A 67 10.09 -15.15 -7.01
N PRO A 68 11.41 -14.90 -6.85
CA PRO A 68 12.37 -15.95 -6.48
C PRO A 68 12.09 -16.53 -5.09
N ASP A 69 12.43 -17.80 -4.88
CA ASP A 69 12.26 -18.48 -3.59
C ASP A 69 12.91 -17.74 -2.42
N GLN A 70 14.11 -17.17 -2.63
CA GLN A 70 14.78 -16.38 -1.60
C GLN A 70 13.94 -15.18 -1.16
N PHE A 71 13.32 -14.47 -2.10
CA PHE A 71 12.46 -13.33 -1.80
C PHE A 71 11.21 -13.76 -1.00
N LEU A 72 10.62 -14.91 -1.36
CA LEU A 72 9.49 -15.47 -0.62
C LEU A 72 9.89 -15.86 0.80
N ASN A 73 11.08 -16.45 0.99
CA ASN A 73 11.61 -16.77 2.31
C ASN A 73 11.84 -15.51 3.15
N ASP A 74 12.46 -14.47 2.57
CA ASP A 74 12.70 -13.20 3.28
C ASP A 74 11.38 -12.56 3.71
N PHE A 75 10.36 -12.60 2.83
CA PHE A 75 9.02 -12.13 3.15
C PHE A 75 8.36 -12.93 4.29
N ILE A 76 8.48 -14.25 4.29
CA ILE A 76 7.95 -15.12 5.36
C ILE A 76 8.64 -14.82 6.70
N VAL A 77 9.96 -14.62 6.70
CA VAL A 77 10.71 -14.26 7.90
C VAL A 77 10.23 -12.90 8.44
N ALA A 78 10.12 -11.88 7.58
CA ALA A 78 9.61 -10.57 7.97
C ALA A 78 8.17 -10.65 8.53
N TYR A 79 7.32 -11.46 7.91
CA TYR A 79 5.96 -11.70 8.37
C TYR A 79 5.93 -12.28 9.79
N ASN A 80 6.74 -13.30 10.07
CA ASN A 80 6.78 -13.93 11.39
C ASN A 80 7.25 -12.95 12.47
N ILE A 81 8.33 -12.21 12.22
CA ILE A 81 8.85 -11.20 13.15
C ILE A 81 7.78 -10.15 13.50
N LEU A 82 7.11 -9.62 12.48
CA LEU A 82 6.11 -8.57 12.67
C LEU A 82 4.77 -9.08 13.21
N SER A 83 4.51 -10.39 13.16
CA SER A 83 3.27 -10.98 13.70
C SER A 83 3.39 -11.38 15.18
N GLU A 84 4.61 -11.53 15.71
CA GLU A 84 4.84 -12.03 17.09
C GLU A 84 4.64 -10.95 18.18
N GLU A 85 4.76 -9.66 17.84
CA GLU A 85 4.75 -8.55 18.82
C GLU A 85 3.35 -8.04 19.21
N GLU A 86 2.26 -8.54 18.58
CA GLU A 86 0.87 -8.26 18.98
C GLU A 86 0.52 -8.73 20.41
N SER A 87 1.43 -9.45 21.08
CA SER A 87 1.24 -10.04 22.41
C SER A 87 1.56 -9.10 23.59
N GLN A 88 2.04 -7.88 23.34
CA GLN A 88 2.27 -6.88 24.41
C GLN A 88 0.99 -6.06 24.67
N PRO A 89 0.54 -5.92 25.95
CA PRO A 89 -0.69 -5.19 26.25
C PRO A 89 -0.59 -3.74 25.78
N MET A 90 -1.57 -3.30 24.98
CA MET A 90 -1.70 -1.91 24.53
C MET A 90 -1.67 -0.96 25.73
N ASP A 91 -0.62 -0.13 25.82
CA ASP A 91 -0.69 1.08 26.63
C ASP A 91 -1.64 2.08 25.95
N VAL A 92 -2.87 2.12 26.45
CA VAL A 92 -3.98 2.95 25.96
C VAL A 92 -3.72 4.46 26.11
N THR A 93 -2.58 4.86 26.67
CA THR A 93 -2.20 6.26 26.87
C THR A 93 -1.39 6.87 25.72
N HIS A 94 -0.96 6.08 24.74
CA HIS A 94 -0.12 6.57 23.64
C HIS A 94 -0.90 7.49 22.68
N ARG A 95 -0.75 8.81 22.86
CA ARG A 95 -1.18 9.81 21.88
C ARG A 95 -0.11 9.95 20.80
N PRO A 96 -0.42 9.78 19.51
CA PRO A 96 0.56 10.01 18.46
C PRO A 96 1.07 11.45 18.51
N SER A 97 2.38 11.62 18.63
CA SER A 97 3.02 12.93 18.60
C SER A 97 2.75 13.60 17.24
N VAL A 98 2.24 14.83 17.25
CA VAL A 98 2.06 15.62 16.02
C VAL A 98 3.45 15.95 15.46
N VAL A 99 3.77 15.41 14.28
CA VAL A 99 4.99 15.77 13.55
C VAL A 99 4.77 17.15 12.94
N TYR A 100 5.51 18.15 13.40
CA TYR A 100 5.50 19.49 12.82
C TYR A 100 6.24 19.46 11.47
N THR A 101 5.51 19.49 10.37
CA THR A 101 6.06 19.41 9.01
C THR A 101 6.55 20.75 8.45
N ALA A 102 6.48 21.84 9.24
CA ALA A 102 6.78 23.24 8.85
C ALA A 102 6.09 23.72 7.55
N SER A 103 5.13 22.95 7.05
CA SER A 103 4.44 23.13 5.78
C SER A 103 2.94 23.15 6.06
N PRO A 104 2.19 24.18 5.64
CA PRO A 104 0.74 24.17 5.77
C PRO A 104 0.15 23.05 4.91
N GLY A 105 -0.27 21.95 5.55
CA GLY A 105 -0.95 20.85 4.86
C GLY A 105 -0.71 19.48 5.51
N ARG A 106 -1.71 18.61 5.37
CA ARG A 106 -1.61 17.17 5.68
C ARG A 106 -0.43 16.59 4.88
N PRO A 107 0.43 15.72 5.47
CA PRO A 107 1.49 15.05 4.72
C PRO A 107 0.92 14.48 3.43
N SER A 108 1.51 14.84 2.29
CA SER A 108 1.12 14.27 1.01
C SER A 108 1.60 12.84 0.99
N ILE A 109 0.74 11.89 1.37
CA ILE A 109 0.97 10.48 1.06
C ILE A 109 0.97 10.40 -0.46
N ASP A 110 2.15 10.14 -1.01
CA ASP A 110 2.29 9.86 -2.43
C ASP A 110 1.71 8.48 -2.70
N ILE A 111 0.69 8.45 -3.56
CA ILE A 111 0.00 7.22 -3.94
C ILE A 111 -0.01 7.21 -5.46
N PRO A 112 0.92 6.45 -6.10
CA PRO A 112 0.98 6.35 -7.54
C PRO A 112 -0.35 5.89 -8.11
N ARG A 113 -0.73 6.44 -9.28
CA ARG A 113 -1.98 6.09 -9.95
C ARG A 113 -1.97 4.63 -10.39
N GLU A 114 -0.80 4.11 -10.71
CA GLU A 114 -0.50 2.75 -11.11
C GLU A 114 -0.84 1.78 -9.99
N THR A 115 -0.50 2.12 -8.74
CA THR A 115 -0.86 1.33 -7.55
C THR A 115 -2.38 1.24 -7.39
N LEU A 116 -3.10 2.35 -7.58
CA LEU A 116 -4.57 2.34 -7.50
C LEU A 116 -5.20 1.51 -8.62
N LYS A 117 -4.70 1.62 -9.85
CA LYS A 117 -5.15 0.78 -10.98
C LYS A 117 -4.86 -0.70 -10.74
N MET A 118 -3.70 -1.02 -10.17
CA MET A 118 -3.33 -2.39 -9.80
C MET A 118 -4.33 -2.98 -8.80
N TYR A 119 -4.68 -2.25 -7.74
CA TYR A 119 -5.70 -2.72 -6.79
C TYR A 119 -7.07 -2.95 -7.46
N LEU A 120 -7.49 -2.06 -8.35
CA LEU A 120 -8.72 -2.26 -9.11
C LEU A 120 -8.65 -3.52 -10.01
N ASN A 121 -7.52 -3.77 -10.66
CA ASN A 121 -7.32 -4.95 -11.51
C ASN A 121 -7.40 -6.27 -10.72
N PHE A 122 -6.95 -6.27 -9.46
CA PHE A 122 -7.12 -7.41 -8.56
C PHE A 122 -8.48 -7.40 -7.84
N GLY A 123 -9.43 -6.57 -8.28
CA GLY A 123 -10.81 -6.60 -7.82
C GLY A 123 -11.04 -6.08 -6.41
N PHE A 124 -10.21 -5.14 -5.95
CA PHE A 124 -10.48 -4.39 -4.71
C PHE A 124 -11.51 -3.29 -4.96
N SER A 125 -12.41 -3.08 -4.00
CA SER A 125 -13.35 -1.95 -4.03
C SER A 125 -12.66 -0.65 -3.62
N LEU A 126 -13.21 0.50 -4.05
CA LEU A 126 -12.70 1.82 -3.61
C LEU A 126 -12.71 1.99 -2.09
N ILE A 127 -13.69 1.37 -1.42
CA ILE A 127 -13.80 1.38 0.04
C ILE A 127 -12.59 0.66 0.64
N LYS A 128 -12.35 -0.59 0.22
CA LYS A 128 -11.23 -1.38 0.73
C LYS A 128 -9.87 -0.75 0.41
N ILE A 129 -9.71 -0.18 -0.79
CA ILE A 129 -8.49 0.58 -1.15
C ILE A 129 -8.29 1.77 -0.22
N SER A 130 -9.35 2.48 0.13
CA SER A 130 -9.28 3.64 1.03
C SER A 130 -8.87 3.25 2.45
N GLU A 131 -9.40 2.12 2.96
CA GLU A 131 -9.04 1.54 4.25
C GLU A 131 -7.57 1.11 4.26
N MET A 132 -7.15 0.32 3.26
CA MET A 132 -5.78 -0.18 3.14
C MET A 132 -4.72 0.92 3.06
N LEU A 133 -5.08 2.08 2.52
CA LEU A 133 -4.15 3.21 2.32
C LEU A 133 -4.28 4.30 3.39
N GLY A 134 -5.18 4.15 4.36
CA GLY A 134 -5.42 5.15 5.40
C GLY A 134 -5.90 6.52 4.85
N VAL A 135 -6.58 6.53 3.70
CA VAL A 135 -7.05 7.76 3.03
C VAL A 135 -8.56 7.76 2.83
N SER A 136 -9.14 8.93 2.52
CA SER A 136 -10.56 9.02 2.21
C SER A 136 -10.88 8.38 0.85
N ARG A 137 -12.09 7.83 0.70
CA ARG A 137 -12.60 7.36 -0.61
C ARG A 137 -12.53 8.44 -1.68
N LYS A 138 -12.84 9.69 -1.32
CA LYS A 138 -12.75 10.85 -2.21
C LYS A 138 -11.33 11.06 -2.74
N THR A 139 -10.31 10.83 -1.89
CA THR A 139 -8.90 10.88 -2.30
C THR A 139 -8.59 9.81 -3.35
N VAL A 140 -9.07 8.59 -3.15
CA VAL A 140 -8.91 7.48 -4.10
C VAL A 140 -9.60 7.82 -5.42
N SER A 141 -10.89 8.17 -5.40
CA SER A 141 -11.69 8.51 -6.59
C SER A 141 -11.08 9.64 -7.42
N ARG A 142 -10.62 10.70 -6.77
CA ARG A 142 -9.95 11.83 -7.44
C ARG A 142 -8.69 11.39 -8.19
N ARG A 143 -7.88 10.52 -7.60
CA ARG A 143 -6.58 10.09 -8.16
C ARG A 143 -6.73 9.09 -9.31
N ILE A 144 -7.76 8.25 -9.27
CA ILE A 144 -8.07 7.35 -10.39
C ILE A 144 -8.74 8.07 -11.56
N GLY A 145 -9.31 9.26 -11.32
CA GLY A 145 -10.05 10.03 -12.32
C GLY A 145 -11.53 9.64 -12.39
N LEU A 146 -12.05 8.94 -11.37
CA LEU A 146 -13.50 8.67 -11.19
C LEU A 146 -14.20 9.85 -10.49
N SER A 147 -13.70 11.07 -10.64
CA SER A 147 -14.41 12.23 -10.13
C SER A 147 -15.73 12.28 -10.90
N GLU A 148 -16.83 12.03 -10.20
CA GLU A 148 -18.20 12.05 -10.72
C GLU A 148 -18.32 13.14 -11.79
N GLU A 149 -18.71 12.75 -13.00
CA GLU A 149 -19.47 13.64 -13.87
C GLU A 149 -20.73 14.00 -13.10
N VAL A 150 -20.64 14.99 -12.21
CA VAL A 150 -21.81 15.66 -11.66
C VAL A 150 -22.25 16.58 -12.78
N PRO A 151 -23.37 16.31 -13.47
CA PRO A 151 -23.98 17.32 -14.31
C PRO A 151 -24.32 18.45 -13.34
N ARG A 152 -23.62 19.58 -13.48
CA ARG A 152 -24.05 20.81 -12.81
C ARG A 152 -25.49 21.00 -13.25
N HIS A 153 -26.43 20.93 -12.31
CA HIS A 153 -27.83 21.22 -12.58
C HIS A 153 -27.88 22.54 -13.37
N THR A 154 -28.32 22.45 -14.61
CA THR A 154 -28.82 23.61 -15.34
C THR A 154 -30.03 24.10 -14.56
N GLU A 155 -29.86 25.24 -13.91
CA GLU A 155 -30.99 26.03 -13.42
C GLU A 155 -31.88 26.34 -14.65
N ILE A 156 -33.16 25.97 -14.55
CA ILE A 156 -34.24 26.36 -15.47
C ILE A 156 -34.89 27.61 -14.89
#